data_AF-B4VYQ9-F1
#
_entry.id   AF-B4VYQ9-F1
#
_cell.length_a   1.000
_cell.length_b   1.000
_cell.length_c   1.000
_cell.angle_alpha   90.00
_cell.angle_beta   90.00
_cell.angle_gamma   90.00
#
_symmetry.space_group_name_H-M   'P 1'
#
loop_
_entity.id
_entity.type
_entity.pdbx_description
1 polymer ?
#
loop_
_entity_poly.entity_id
_entity_poly.type
_entity_poly.pdbx_seq_one_letter_code
_entity_poly.pdbx_strand_id
1 'polypeptide(L)'
;MFEVELTDQAIEDSMMHWDYRVFFEDSGYTIRTVYYDDHGAIAACSEKPLKPFGESLEDLQDELHLLQAALKKNVLSASDVPEQSVRPKVKRGKSLKAVREQLGLHKEAAKEVRKAKRGY
;
A
#
# COMPACT_ATOMS: atom_id res chain seq x y z
N MET A 1 -38.99 15.70 12.00
CA MET A 1 -37.88 15.74 11.04
C MET A 1 -36.64 15.48 11.87
N PHE A 2 -36.17 14.23 11.91
CA PHE A 2 -35.01 13.84 12.71
C PHE A 2 -33.81 13.90 11.77
N GLU A 3 -32.99 14.93 11.92
CA GLU A 3 -31.64 14.92 11.37
C GLU A 3 -30.87 13.83 12.11
N VAL A 4 -30.58 12.74 11.40
CA VAL A 4 -29.60 11.76 11.85
C VAL A 4 -28.26 12.46 11.82
N GLU A 5 -27.78 12.90 12.98
CA GLU A 5 -26.36 13.15 13.20
C GLU A 5 -25.66 11.80 13.00
N LEU A 6 -25.19 11.55 11.78
CA LEU A 6 -24.22 10.49 11.54
C LEU A 6 -22.98 10.88 12.36
N THR A 7 -22.78 10.18 13.48
CA THR A 7 -21.64 10.36 14.35
C THR A 7 -20.35 10.18 13.56
N ASP A 8 -19.34 11.02 13.81
CA ASP A 8 -17.99 10.89 13.21
C ASP A 8 -17.43 9.45 13.36
N GLN A 9 -17.88 8.73 14.38
CA GLN A 9 -17.59 7.31 14.61
C GLN A 9 -18.01 6.39 13.45
N ALA A 10 -19.16 6.64 12.82
CA ALA A 10 -19.67 5.82 11.72
C ALA A 10 -18.93 6.09 10.39
N ILE A 11 -18.25 7.22 10.27
CA ILE A 11 -17.39 7.55 9.12
C ILE A 11 -16.01 6.93 9.30
N GLU A 12 -15.49 6.86 10.54
CA GLU A 12 -14.30 6.09 10.90
C GLU A 12 -14.46 4.60 10.62
N ASP A 13 -15.63 4.03 10.94
CA ASP A 13 -15.92 2.61 10.70
C ASP A 13 -15.86 2.24 9.21
N SER A 14 -16.00 3.18 8.25
CA SER A 14 -15.86 2.89 6.81
C SER A 14 -14.44 3.07 6.25
N MET A 15 -13.47 3.51 7.06
CA MET A 15 -12.08 3.66 6.61
C MET A 15 -11.27 2.42 6.98
N MET A 16 -10.73 1.74 5.95
CA MET A 16 -9.74 0.69 6.18
C MET A 16 -8.59 1.24 7.01
N HIS A 17 -8.46 0.73 8.22
CA HIS A 17 -7.44 1.12 9.18
C HIS A 17 -6.16 0.34 8.90
N TRP A 18 -5.01 0.97 9.13
CA TRP A 18 -3.71 0.31 9.04
C TRP A 18 -2.90 0.55 10.30
N ASP A 19 -2.08 -0.43 10.65
CA ASP A 19 -1.22 -0.39 11.83
C ASP A 19 0.06 -1.19 11.62
N TYR A 20 1.08 -0.93 12.42
CA TYR A 20 2.26 -1.79 12.50
C TYR A 20 2.07 -2.88 13.55
N ARG A 21 2.34 -4.12 13.17
CA ARG A 21 2.25 -5.28 14.06
C ARG A 21 3.51 -6.12 14.01
N VAL A 22 3.89 -6.66 15.16
CA VAL A 22 4.97 -7.63 15.29
C VAL A 22 4.44 -9.00 14.89
N PHE A 23 5.19 -9.69 14.04
CA PHE A 23 4.97 -11.07 13.65
C PHE A 23 6.10 -11.95 14.16
N PHE A 24 5.77 -13.19 14.54
CA PHE A 24 6.75 -14.25 14.77
C PHE A 24 6.75 -15.22 13.58
N GLU A 25 7.83 -15.21 12.80
CA GLU A 25 7.98 -15.94 11.54
C GLU A 25 9.39 -16.53 11.44
N ASP A 26 9.54 -17.73 10.88
CA ASP A 26 10.84 -18.37 10.61
C ASP A 26 11.86 -18.27 11.76
N SER A 27 11.39 -18.47 13.00
CA SER A 27 12.15 -18.38 14.26
C SER A 27 12.62 -16.99 14.72
N GLY A 28 12.10 -15.91 14.11
CA GLY A 28 12.42 -14.53 14.48
C GLY A 28 11.20 -13.61 14.60
N TYR A 29 11.44 -12.39 15.09
CA TYR A 29 10.44 -11.33 15.14
C TYR A 29 10.63 -10.34 14.00
N THR A 30 9.53 -9.92 13.38
CA THR A 30 9.52 -8.93 12.30
C THR A 30 8.35 -7.97 12.47
N ILE A 31 8.43 -6.77 11.88
CA ILE A 31 7.31 -5.83 11.86
C ILE A 31 6.77 -5.74 10.43
N ARG A 32 5.45 -5.83 10.30
CA ARG A 32 4.72 -5.75 9.03
C ARG A 32 3.59 -4.74 9.16
N THR A 33 3.22 -4.11 8.05
CA THR A 33 2.01 -3.29 7.97
C THR A 33 0.81 -4.23 7.89
N VAL A 34 -0.17 -4.04 8.76
CA VAL A 34 -1.41 -4.79 8.81
C VAL A 34 -2.56 -3.86 8.46
N TYR A 35 -3.44 -4.33 7.60
CA TYR A 35 -4.64 -3.63 7.17
C TYR A 35 -5.85 -4.33 7.79
N TYR A 36 -6.73 -3.55 8.39
CA TYR A 36 -7.95 -3.98 9.01
C TYR A 36 -9.14 -3.56 8.15
N ASP A 37 -10.19 -4.38 8.14
CA ASP A 37 -11.47 -4.01 7.56
C ASP A 37 -12.27 -3.07 8.48
N ASP A 38 -13.46 -2.69 8.03
CA ASP A 38 -14.44 -1.87 8.74
C ASP A 38 -14.96 -2.51 10.05
N HIS A 39 -14.72 -3.80 10.23
CA HIS A 39 -15.06 -4.54 11.44
C HIS A 39 -13.87 -4.76 12.37
N GLY A 40 -12.70 -4.18 12.04
CA GLY A 40 -11.47 -4.32 12.81
C GLY A 40 -10.82 -5.71 12.70
N ALA A 41 -11.26 -6.54 11.77
CA ALA A 41 -10.62 -7.82 11.47
C ALA A 41 -9.42 -7.63 10.52
N ILE A 42 -8.40 -8.47 10.64
CA ILE A 42 -7.23 -8.40 9.76
C ILE A 42 -7.65 -8.77 8.34
N ALA A 43 -7.58 -7.82 7.42
CA ALA A 43 -7.87 -8.01 6.01
C ALA A 43 -6.63 -8.43 5.21
N ALA A 44 -5.46 -7.85 5.53
CA ALA A 44 -4.21 -8.14 4.83
C ALA A 44 -2.97 -7.72 5.64
N CYS A 45 -1.79 -8.13 5.19
CA CYS A 45 -0.52 -7.58 5.66
C CYS A 45 0.50 -7.40 4.52
N SER A 46 1.54 -6.59 4.73
CA SER A 46 2.62 -6.37 3.76
C SER A 46 3.40 -7.66 3.52
N GLU A 47 3.65 -8.08 2.27
CA GLU A 47 4.36 -9.36 1.97
C GLU A 47 5.75 -9.46 2.63
N LYS A 48 6.46 -8.34 2.76
CA LYS A 48 7.82 -8.28 3.31
C LYS A 48 7.84 -7.52 4.63
N PRO A 49 8.86 -7.80 5.47
CA PRO A 49 9.22 -6.95 6.60
C PRO A 49 9.36 -5.49 6.19
N LEU A 50 8.90 -4.59 7.05
CA LEU A 50 9.04 -3.16 6.84
C LEU A 50 10.49 -2.73 6.96
N LYS A 51 10.89 -1.77 6.14
CA LYS A 51 12.13 -0.99 6.32
C LYS A 51 11.73 0.46 6.60
N PRO A 52 12.09 1.04 7.76
CA PRO A 52 11.69 2.40 8.11
C PRO A 52 12.27 3.40 7.11
N PHE A 53 11.49 4.42 6.78
CA PHE A 53 11.84 5.47 5.81
C PHE A 53 11.17 6.78 6.19
N GLY A 54 11.85 7.90 5.94
CA GLY A 54 11.30 9.25 6.04
C GLY A 54 12.03 10.17 5.06
N GLU A 55 11.31 11.14 4.48
CA GLU A 55 11.91 12.13 3.57
C GLU A 55 12.74 13.16 4.34
N SER A 56 12.40 13.39 5.61
CA SER A 56 13.17 14.13 6.60
C SER A 56 13.52 13.28 7.83
N LEU A 57 14.37 13.82 8.70
CA LEU A 57 14.70 13.18 9.98
C LEU A 57 13.49 13.11 10.92
N GLU A 58 12.62 14.12 10.87
CA GLU A 58 11.38 14.18 11.65
C GLU A 58 10.41 13.08 11.20
N ASP A 59 10.20 12.92 9.89
CA ASP A 59 9.36 11.83 9.35
C ASP A 59 9.89 10.45 9.74
N LEU A 60 11.22 10.26 9.68
CA LEU A 60 11.83 8.99 10.08
C LEU A 60 11.66 8.74 11.59
N GLN A 61 11.73 9.79 12.41
CA GLN A 61 11.52 9.68 13.84
C GLN A 61 10.08 9.30 14.17
N ASP A 62 9.10 9.90 13.49
CA ASP A 62 7.69 9.57 13.65
C ASP A 62 7.39 8.13 13.21
N GLU A 63 7.95 7.69 12.08
CA GLU A 63 7.89 6.31 11.62
C GLU A 63 8.46 5.35 12.69
N LEU A 64 9.62 5.65 13.27
CA LEU A 64 10.22 4.83 14.32
C LEU A 64 9.38 4.81 15.60
N HIS A 65 8.71 5.91 15.97
CA HIS A 65 7.79 5.94 17.10
C HIS A 65 6.59 4.99 16.88
N LEU A 66 6.03 4.97 15.67
CA LEU A 66 4.94 4.05 15.32
C LEU A 66 5.41 2.59 15.41
N LEU A 67 6.62 2.28 14.92
CA LEU A 67 7.20 0.95 15.03
C LEU A 67 7.47 0.54 16.48
N GLN A 68 7.92 1.47 17.31
CA GLN A 68 8.11 1.22 18.73
C GLN A 68 6.77 0.97 19.44
N ALA A 69 5.70 1.67 19.04
CA ALA A 69 4.36 1.43 19.57
C ALA A 69 3.86 0.01 19.23
N ALA A 70 4.21 -0.52 18.05
CA ALA A 70 3.88 -1.89 17.65
C ALA A 70 4.42 -2.97 18.61
N LEU A 71 5.59 -2.74 19.21
CA LEU A 71 6.23 -3.68 20.15
C LEU A 71 5.41 -3.89 21.44
N LYS A 72 4.49 -2.97 21.75
CA LYS A 72 3.61 -3.06 22.92
C LYS A 72 2.30 -3.81 22.62
N LYS A 73 2.08 -4.19 21.36
CA LYS A 73 0.86 -4.86 20.90
C LYS A 73 1.08 -6.38 20.83
N ASN A 74 -0.01 -7.15 20.77
CA ASN A 74 0.08 -8.61 20.68
C ASN A 74 0.85 -9.05 19.43
N VAL A 75 1.74 -10.01 19.59
CA VAL A 75 2.48 -10.63 18.49
C VAL A 75 1.53 -11.49 17.67
N LEU A 76 1.58 -11.34 16.35
CA LEU A 76 0.80 -12.10 15.38
C LEU A 76 1.64 -13.21 14.74
N SER A 77 0.97 -14.12 14.07
CA SER A 77 1.53 -15.21 13.30
C SER A 77 0.95 -15.22 11.88
N ALA A 78 1.56 -15.97 10.97
CA ALA A 78 1.04 -16.13 9.62
C ALA A 78 -0.39 -16.70 9.58
N SER A 79 -0.81 -17.44 10.61
CA SER A 79 -2.16 -18.02 10.72
C SER A 79 -3.24 -17.00 11.08
N ASP A 80 -2.87 -15.82 11.58
CA ASP A 80 -3.82 -14.75 11.94
C ASP A 80 -4.24 -13.92 10.73
N VAL A 81 -3.54 -14.06 9.60
CA VAL A 81 -3.83 -13.34 8.35
C VAL A 81 -4.68 -14.24 7.47
N PRO A 82 -5.84 -13.77 6.97
CA PRO A 82 -6.67 -14.59 6.10
C PRO A 82 -5.90 -14.93 4.81
N GLU A 83 -6.00 -16.19 4.37
CA GLU A 83 -5.49 -16.56 3.05
C GLU A 83 -6.22 -15.74 1.99
N GLN A 84 -5.47 -14.96 1.21
CA GLN A 84 -6.00 -14.26 0.03
C GLN A 84 -6.33 -15.29 -1.05
N SER A 85 -7.45 -15.98 -0.88
CA SER A 85 -8.01 -16.84 -1.90
C SER A 85 -8.51 -15.94 -3.04
N VAL A 86 -8.04 -16.25 -4.25
CA VAL A 86 -8.46 -15.62 -5.50
C VAL A 86 -7.89 -14.22 -5.76
N ARG A 87 -6.68 -14.16 -6.36
CA ARG A 87 -6.36 -13.03 -7.23
C ARG A 87 -7.44 -12.97 -8.31
N PRO A 88 -8.25 -11.91 -8.43
CA PRO A 88 -9.21 -11.81 -9.52
C PRO A 88 -8.43 -11.96 -10.83
N LYS A 89 -8.86 -12.89 -11.69
CA LYS A 89 -8.28 -13.06 -13.03
C LYS A 89 -8.50 -11.76 -13.78
N VAL A 90 -7.52 -10.88 -13.74
CA VAL A 90 -7.54 -9.63 -14.50
C VAL A 90 -7.69 -10.02 -15.96
N LYS A 91 -8.84 -9.69 -16.57
CA LYS A 91 -9.00 -9.80 -18.01
C LYS A 91 -7.93 -8.91 -18.61
N ARG A 92 -6.90 -9.50 -19.23
CA ARG A 92 -5.82 -8.73 -19.86
C ARG A 92 -6.46 -7.71 -20.79
N GLY A 93 -6.28 -6.43 -20.50
CA GLY A 93 -6.69 -5.35 -21.37
C GLY A 93 -5.94 -5.39 -22.70
N LYS A 94 -6.30 -4.50 -23.63
CA LYS A 94 -5.58 -4.35 -24.90
C LYS A 94 -4.09 -4.13 -24.62
N SER A 95 -3.24 -4.76 -25.43
CA SER A 95 -1.79 -4.59 -25.27
C SER A 95 -1.40 -3.12 -25.41
N LEU A 96 -0.31 -2.72 -24.74
CA LEU A 96 0.26 -1.37 -24.87
C LEU A 96 0.49 -0.96 -26.34
N LYS A 97 0.80 -1.94 -27.22
CA LYS A 97 0.92 -1.71 -28.66
C LYS A 97 -0.43 -1.33 -29.29
N ALA A 98 -1.48 -2.09 -29.01
CA ALA A 98 -2.82 -1.84 -29.52
C ALA A 98 -3.41 -0.51 -28.98
N VAL A 99 -3.12 -0.16 -27.72
CA VAL A 99 -3.51 1.13 -27.15
C VAL A 99 -2.77 2.28 -27.83
N ARG A 100 -1.46 2.14 -28.08
CA ARG A 100 -0.68 3.17 -28.79
C ARG A 100 -1.16 3.39 -30.23
N GLU A 101 -1.51 2.32 -30.93
CA GLU A 101 -2.04 2.38 -32.29
C GLU A 101 -3.44 3.01 -32.32
N GLN A 102 -4.33 2.63 -31.39
CA GLN A 102 -5.66 3.23 -31.24
C GLN A 102 -5.61 4.72 -30.92
N LEU A 103 -4.60 5.18 -30.17
CA LEU A 103 -4.41 6.59 -29.80
C LEU A 103 -3.56 7.37 -30.82
N GLY A 104 -3.12 6.76 -31.92
CA GLY A 104 -2.32 7.44 -32.95
C GLY A 104 -0.94 7.90 -32.45
N LEU A 105 -0.42 7.30 -31.38
CA LEU A 105 0.86 7.66 -30.76
C LEU A 105 2.03 7.03 -31.55
N HIS A 106 2.28 7.54 -32.75
CA HIS A 106 3.46 7.20 -33.54
C HIS A 106 4.67 7.99 -33.02
N LYS A 107 5.85 7.36 -33.04
CA LYS A 107 7.13 7.81 -32.43
C LYS A 107 7.75 9.07 -33.05
N GLU A 108 7.02 10.17 -33.20
CA GLU A 108 7.59 11.44 -33.67
C GLU A 108 8.16 12.31 -32.53
N ALA A 109 7.91 11.99 -31.26
CA ALA A 109 8.50 12.74 -30.13
C ALA A 109 10.00 12.43 -29.89
N ALA A 110 10.56 11.37 -30.49
CA ALA A 110 11.94 10.93 -30.20
C ALA A 110 13.01 11.53 -31.14
N LYS A 111 12.62 12.23 -32.21
CA LYS A 111 13.57 12.81 -33.17
C LYS A 111 14.05 14.22 -32.79
N GLU A 112 13.23 15.03 -32.14
CA GLU A 112 13.60 16.42 -31.80
C GLU A 112 14.65 16.51 -30.67
N VAL A 113 14.63 15.60 -29.69
CA VAL A 113 15.61 15.63 -28.58
C VAL A 113 17.04 15.25 -29.03
N ARG A 114 17.20 14.52 -30.15
CA ARG A 114 18.53 14.12 -30.66
C ARG A 114 19.20 15.18 -31.54
N LYS A 115 18.46 16.14 -32.10
CA LYS A 115 19.07 17.28 -32.82
C LYS A 115 19.65 18.33 -31.87
N ALA A 116 19.07 18.50 -30.68
CA ALA A 116 19.54 19.48 -29.70
C ALA A 116 20.85 19.09 -28.96
N LYS A 117 21.33 17.84 -29.08
CA LYS A 117 22.55 17.35 -28.41
C LYS A 117 23.77 17.18 -29.32
N ARG A 118 23.70 17.61 -30.58
CA ARG A 118 24.77 17.42 -31.57
C ARG A 118 25.19 18.72 -32.26
N GLY A 119 24.89 19.85 -31.62
CA GLY A 119 25.35 21.18 -32.00
C GLY A 119 25.80 21.94 -30.76
N TYR A 120 26.91 21.50 -30.17
CA TYR A 120 27.86 22.28 -29.38
C TYR A 120 29.17 21.49 -29.35
#